data_AF-X1JUI8-F1
#
_entry.id   AF-X1JUI8-F1
#
_cell.length_a   1.000
_cell.length_b   1.000
_cell.length_c   1.000
_cell.angle_alpha   90.00
_cell.angle_beta   90.00
_cell.angle_gamma   90.00
#
_symmetry.space_group_name_H-M   'P 1'
#
loop_
_entity.id
_entity.type
_entity.pdbx_description
1 polymer ?
#
loop_
_entity_poly.entity_id
_entity_poly.type
_entity_poly.pdbx_seq_one_letter_code
_entity_poly.pdbx_strand_id
1 'polypeptide(L)' 'MTLVEMLARNARMYPNDTALIELKPSQNIRKSITWKEFDA' A
#
# COMPACT_ATOMS: atom_id res chain seq x y z
N MET A 1 -18.30 -2.70 8.53
CA MET A 1 -16.95 -2.39 8.04
C MET A 1 -16.90 -2.70 6.55
N THR A 2 -16.71 -1.69 5.71
CA THR A 2 -16.51 -1.82 4.27
C THR A 2 -15.02 -1.93 3.94
N LEU A 3 -14.69 -2.33 2.70
CA LEU A 3 -13.31 -2.35 2.23
C LEU A 3 -12.65 -0.96 2.34
N VAL A 4 -13.38 0.09 1.98
CA VAL A 4 -12.89 1.48 2.04
C VAL A 4 -12.57 1.88 3.48
N GLU A 5 -13.43 1.53 4.43
CA GLU A 5 -13.20 1.81 5.86
C GLU A 5 -11.96 1.07 6.40
N MET A 6 -11.69 -0.15 5.93
CA MET A 6 -10.49 -0.89 6.29
C MET A 6 -9.23 -0.23 5.73
N LEU A 7 -9.23 0.20 4.47
CA LEU A 7 -8.09 0.88 3.84
C LEU A 7 -7.76 2.18 4.56
N ALA A 8 -8.76 3.03 4.83
CA ALA A 8 -8.61 4.27 5.58
C ALA A 8 -8.15 4.04 7.04
N ARG A 9 -8.45 2.88 7.63
CA ARG A 9 -7.90 2.50 8.94
C ARG A 9 -6.42 2.14 8.83
N ASN A 10 -6.01 1.39 7.82
CA ASN A 10 -4.62 0.97 7.65
C ASN A 10 -3.71 2.17 7.33
N ALA A 11 -4.16 3.12 6.51
CA ALA A 11 -3.50 4.39 6.26
C ALA A 11 -3.18 5.17 7.56
N ARG A 12 -4.11 5.18 8.51
CA ARG A 12 -3.93 5.87 9.79
C ARG A 12 -3.06 5.10 10.78
N MET A 13 -3.24 3.77 10.87
CA MET A 13 -2.58 2.95 11.88
C MET A 13 -1.15 2.56 11.50
N TYR A 14 -0.88 2.37 10.20
CA TYR A 14 0.37 1.82 9.69
C TYR A 14 0.95 2.66 8.53
N PRO A 15 1.07 4.00 8.67
CA PRO A 15 1.38 4.90 7.56
C PRO A 15 2.70 4.58 6.85
N ASN A 16 3.70 4.06 7.58
CA ASN A 16 5.02 3.75 7.04
C ASN A 16 5.19 2.28 6.63
N ASP A 17 4.18 1.44 6.87
CA ASP A 17 4.23 0.02 6.48
C ASP A 17 3.85 -0.13 5.01
N THR A 18 4.32 -1.21 4.37
CA THR A 18 4.03 -1.49 2.96
C THR A 18 2.54 -1.80 2.75
N ALA A 19 1.90 -1.08 1.83
CA ALA A 19 0.52 -1.32 1.40
C ALA A 19 0.45 -2.21 0.15
N LEU A 20 1.22 -1.85 -0.89
CA LEU A 20 1.22 -2.54 -2.17
C LEU A 20 2.64 -2.77 -2.66
N ILE A 21 2.81 -3.85 -3.43
CA ILE A 21 4.06 -4.19 -4.11
C ILE A 21 3.76 -4.39 -5.59
N GLU A 22 4.34 -3.56 -6.43
CA GLU A 22 4.41 -3.77 -7.87
C GLU A 22 5.54 -4.76 -8.16
N LEU A 23 5.21 -5.86 -8.84
CA LEU A 23 6.16 -6.88 -9.25
C LEU A 23 6.03 -7.12 -10.76
N LYS A 24 7.11 -6.86 -11.50
CA LYS A 24 7.22 -7.19 -12.93
C LYS A 24 8.53 -7.93 -13.19
N PRO A 25 8.54 -9.28 -13.09
CA PRO A 25 9.75 -10.08 -13.18
C PRO A 25 10.46 -9.95 -14.53
N SER A 26 9.70 -9.86 -15.63
CA SER A 26 10.25 -9.68 -16.99
C SER A 26 11.02 -8.39 -17.17
N GLN A 27 10.79 -7.39 -16.30
CA GLN A 27 11.47 -6.10 -16.32
C GLN A 27 12.39 -5.91 -15.11
N ASN A 28 12.56 -6.94 -14.28
CA ASN A 28 13.27 -6.89 -13.00
C ASN A 28 12.81 -5.74 -12.08
N ILE A 29 11.51 -5.42 -12.11
CA ILE A 29 10.93 -4.36 -11.28
C ILE A 29 10.33 -4.98 -10.02
N ARG A 30 10.74 -4.42 -8.88
CA ARG A 30 10.09 -4.59 -7.58
C ARG A 30 10.02 -3.23 -6.90
N LYS A 31 8.80 -2.71 -6.72
CA LYS A 31 8.56 -1.44 -6.03
C LYS A 31 7.50 -1.64 -4.97
N SER A 32 7.73 -1.11 -3.79
CA SER A 32 6.76 -1.10 -2.69
C SER A 32 6.35 0.33 -2.43
N ILE A 33 5.07 0.54 -2.12
CA ILE A 33 4.56 1.80 -1.58
C ILE A 33 4.00 1.57 -0.19
N THR A 34 4.12 2.58 0.64
CA THR A 34 3.60 2.62 2.00
C THR A 34 2.10 2.94 2.02
N TRP A 35 1.44 2.68 3.14
CA TRP A 35 0.02 3.06 3.31
C TRP A 35 -0.20 4.56 3.21
N LYS A 36 0.77 5.39 3.62
CA LYS A 36 0.72 6.84 3.45
C LYS A 36 0.78 7.26 1.97
N GLU A 37 1.57 6.58 1.15
CA GLU A 37 1.66 6.86 -0.29
C GLU A 37 0.45 6.36 -1.06
N PHE A 38 -0.22 5.31 -0.56
CA PHE A 38 -1.45 4.78 -1.15
C PHE A 38 -2.68 5.65 -0.85
N ASP A 39 -2.72 6.31 0.31
CA ASP A 39 -3.84 7.16 0.75
C ASP A 39 -3.80 8.60 0.19
N ALA A 40 -2.64 9.02 -0.35
CA ALA A 40 -2.38 10.35 -0.89
C ALA A 40 -3.01 10.58 -2.27
#